data_AF-A0A4Q9KI79-F1
#
_entry.id   AF-A0A4Q9KI79-F1
#
_cell.length_a   1.000
_cell.length_b   1.000
_cell.length_c   1.000
_cell.angle_alpha   90.00
_cell.angle_beta   90.00
_cell.angle_gamma   90.00
#
_symmetry.space_group_name_H-M   'P 1'
#
loop_
_entity.id
_entity.type
_entity.pdbx_description
1 polymer ?
#
loop_
_entity_poly.entity_id
_entity_poly.type
_entity_poly.pdbx_seq_one_letter_code
_entity_poly.pdbx_strand_id
1 'polypeptide(L)'
;MWEHQAGFRWSLEQLANEVLDRAGANVDPRAYLIGFRDNGQVTVEPARGHFDRDILADALDRAQQRFARSKARREAGDDENALAAAESYVRREVLAEKLGEAARTVGRQHFAGIGVPIGEWFIVPVLAIHADPWNDLARLRRTPAGDSSPRSFPEAAVTAVLDAASRELDRRVPGVRLHVDPDAVLRSAADVFVSTLVQRAGQDLAHGVRHALDAVSAQPYEGRAGTGSVLLAQQGHPDLTVEVALEHPVPVALARSFRKVLEMSDADLHLLCDGREVFGLGTLADTYNADSEYVFTATISGNGSWELWHQSTPLLRMDNGLPQLPRERLDEDEFSHTVDLVFPEASARNARQLWEMAVACARQSHGTMLVVHPDAAAESDRLLPQVHAITPARLTGRVLTAATSIDGAVLVSPDGRVHAVGVILDGVATGTGDSGRGARYNSAIRYLAGAGRGAMVIIVSEDGKIDLLPKLKRRMRRETVQRAVDRLVARSAEGEELEAFDRANRAVVAIEFYLNQEQCDQVNAARDAVQGREWAAEHLRRQFVPVAPDPAMDDSYFVDRRTGASEG
;
A
#
# COMPACT_ATOMS: atom_id res chain seq x y z
N MET A 1 6.65 33.59 -3.78
CA MET A 1 5.28 33.77 -4.29
C MET A 1 4.41 34.42 -3.23
N TRP A 2 4.38 33.84 -2.02
CA TRP A 2 3.91 34.50 -0.79
C TRP A 2 4.83 34.12 0.38
N GLU A 3 4.67 34.76 1.54
CA GLU A 3 5.57 34.65 2.69
C GLU A 3 5.72 33.21 3.23
N HIS A 4 4.64 32.44 3.29
CA HIS A 4 4.62 31.12 3.95
C HIS A 4 4.73 29.91 2.99
N GLN A 5 5.15 30.15 1.74
CA GLN A 5 5.22 29.12 0.70
C GLN A 5 6.09 27.90 1.05
N ALA A 6 7.19 28.11 1.78
CA ALA A 6 8.11 27.03 2.14
C ALA A 6 7.47 26.05 3.15
N GLY A 7 6.80 26.58 4.17
CA GLY A 7 6.05 25.78 5.14
C GLY A 7 4.90 25.02 4.50
N PHE A 8 4.20 25.67 3.57
CA PHE A 8 3.10 25.06 2.83
C PHE A 8 3.60 23.88 1.99
N ARG A 9 4.63 24.10 1.16
CA ARG A 9 5.27 23.06 0.34
C ARG A 9 5.76 21.90 1.20
N TRP A 10 6.45 22.18 2.31
CA TRP A 10 6.92 21.14 3.21
C TRP A 10 5.76 20.29 3.73
N SER A 11 4.66 20.92 4.15
CA SER A 11 3.47 20.20 4.61
C SER A 11 2.80 19.37 3.51
N LEU A 12 2.82 19.83 2.26
CA LEU A 12 2.37 19.07 1.08
C LEU A 12 3.23 17.82 0.88
N GLU A 13 4.55 17.93 0.99
CA GLU A 13 5.44 16.78 0.92
C GLU A 13 5.15 15.78 2.05
N GLN A 14 4.94 16.25 3.29
CA GLN A 14 4.62 15.36 4.41
C GLN A 14 3.28 14.64 4.22
N LEU A 15 2.23 15.37 3.83
CA LEU A 15 0.92 14.77 3.55
C LEU A 15 1.01 13.73 2.42
N ALA A 16 1.76 14.02 1.35
CA ALA A 16 1.96 13.07 0.24
C ALA A 16 2.67 11.79 0.69
N ASN A 17 3.73 11.92 1.51
CA ASN A 17 4.42 10.76 2.08
C ASN A 17 3.46 9.92 2.93
N GLU A 18 2.76 10.54 3.88
CA GLU A 18 1.87 9.84 4.79
C GLU A 18 0.70 9.14 4.08
N VAL A 19 0.09 9.80 3.10
CA VAL A 19 -0.98 9.22 2.28
C VAL A 19 -0.47 8.03 1.46
N LEU A 20 0.67 8.15 0.79
CA LEU A 20 1.21 7.09 -0.07
C LEU A 20 1.76 5.90 0.71
N ASP A 21 2.34 6.13 1.89
CA ASP A 21 2.79 5.08 2.80
C ASP A 21 1.61 4.29 3.37
N ARG A 22 0.56 4.99 3.83
CA ARG A 22 -0.69 4.36 4.28
C ARG A 22 -1.42 3.63 3.16
N ALA A 23 -1.36 4.15 1.93
CA ALA A 23 -1.84 3.45 0.73
C ALA A 23 -1.02 2.20 0.38
N GLY A 24 0.15 1.99 1.01
CA GLY A 24 1.04 0.86 0.72
C GLY A 24 1.85 0.99 -0.56
N ALA A 25 1.97 2.19 -1.14
CA ALA A 25 2.72 2.43 -2.38
C ALA A 25 4.24 2.50 -2.17
N ASN A 26 4.71 2.85 -0.96
CA ASN A 26 6.14 2.91 -0.60
C ASN A 26 7.02 3.66 -1.62
N VAL A 27 6.68 4.91 -1.93
CA VAL A 27 7.39 5.75 -2.92
C VAL A 27 7.99 7.01 -2.27
N ASP A 28 8.89 7.71 -2.96
CA ASP A 28 9.52 8.96 -2.47
C ASP A 28 8.96 10.21 -3.18
N PRO A 29 7.81 10.76 -2.73
CA PRO A 29 7.27 12.00 -3.28
C PRO A 29 8.11 13.23 -2.87
N ARG A 30 8.20 14.19 -3.79
CA ARG A 30 8.78 15.52 -3.57
C ARG A 30 7.75 16.57 -3.94
N ALA A 31 7.57 17.56 -3.08
CA ALA A 31 6.64 18.66 -3.37
C ALA A 31 7.36 19.88 -3.94
N TYR A 32 6.70 20.54 -4.87
CA TYR A 32 7.10 21.84 -5.43
C TYR A 32 5.89 22.75 -5.53
N LEU A 33 6.16 24.05 -5.58
CA LEU A 33 5.17 25.04 -5.97
C LEU A 33 5.72 25.83 -7.15
N ILE A 34 4.90 26.01 -8.19
CA ILE A 34 5.30 26.72 -9.40
C ILE A 34 4.40 27.92 -9.58
N GLY A 35 5.01 29.10 -9.60
CA GLY A 35 4.33 30.37 -9.78
C GLY A 35 4.55 30.89 -11.19
N PHE A 36 3.47 31.29 -11.83
CA PHE A 36 3.45 31.99 -13.13
C PHE A 36 2.93 33.40 -12.94
N ARG A 37 3.48 34.37 -13.68
CA ARG A 37 2.92 35.73 -13.80
C ARG A 37 2.55 36.00 -15.26
N ASP A 38 1.65 36.95 -15.46
CA ASP A 38 1.18 37.35 -16.79
C ASP A 38 2.28 37.90 -17.71
N ASN A 39 3.40 38.38 -17.13
CA ASN A 39 4.57 38.84 -17.89
C ASN A 39 5.52 37.70 -18.32
N GLY A 40 5.11 36.43 -18.16
CA GLY A 40 5.91 35.24 -18.50
C GLY A 40 6.94 34.84 -17.44
N GLN A 41 7.00 35.54 -16.31
CA GLN A 41 7.94 35.19 -15.24
C GLN A 41 7.51 33.90 -14.52
N VAL A 42 8.43 32.93 -14.44
CA VAL A 42 8.24 31.68 -13.70
C VAL A 42 9.13 31.64 -12.47
N THR A 43 8.57 31.18 -11.35
CA THR A 43 9.32 30.88 -10.12
C THR A 43 8.98 29.49 -9.60
N VAL A 44 9.94 28.88 -8.91
CA VAL A 44 9.82 27.52 -8.33
C VAL A 44 10.24 27.57 -6.88
N GLU A 45 9.44 26.97 -6.01
CA GLU A 45 9.77 26.72 -4.61
C GLU A 45 9.95 25.19 -4.42
N PRO A 46 11.12 24.72 -3.94
CA PRO A 46 12.30 25.51 -3.55
C PRO A 46 13.07 26.08 -4.77
N ALA A 47 13.80 27.18 -4.53
CA ALA A 47 14.51 27.92 -5.59
C ALA A 47 15.70 27.19 -6.27
N ARG A 48 15.97 25.94 -5.89
CA ARG A 48 17.15 25.10 -6.18
C ARG A 48 17.37 24.69 -7.65
N GLY A 49 16.74 25.36 -8.61
CA GLY A 49 17.00 25.13 -10.04
C GLY A 49 16.64 23.71 -10.52
N HIS A 50 15.65 23.06 -9.89
CA HIS A 50 15.20 21.71 -10.26
C HIS A 50 14.59 21.63 -11.65
N PHE A 51 13.95 22.73 -12.06
CA PHE A 51 13.34 22.89 -13.38
C PHE A 51 14.02 24.01 -14.14
N ASP A 52 14.19 23.81 -15.44
CA ASP A 52 14.46 24.88 -16.38
C ASP A 52 13.22 25.79 -16.51
N ARG A 53 13.37 27.04 -16.11
CA ARG A 53 12.27 28.01 -16.06
C ARG A 53 11.90 28.49 -17.46
N ASP A 54 12.84 28.49 -18.40
CA ASP A 54 12.59 28.94 -19.76
C ASP A 54 11.69 27.94 -20.51
N ILE A 55 11.84 26.64 -20.22
CA ILE A 55 10.96 25.58 -20.74
C ILE A 55 9.54 25.68 -20.16
N LEU A 56 9.39 26.19 -18.94
CA LEU A 56 8.10 26.37 -18.28
C LEU A 56 7.39 27.68 -18.65
N ALA A 57 8.09 28.66 -19.24
CA ALA A 57 7.55 30.01 -19.46
C ALA A 57 6.29 30.04 -20.34
N ASP A 58 6.19 29.13 -21.31
CA ASP A 58 5.06 28.99 -22.24
C ASP A 58 4.03 27.92 -21.80
N ALA A 59 4.18 27.33 -20.61
CA ALA A 59 3.38 26.17 -20.22
C ALA A 59 1.88 26.47 -20.13
N LEU A 60 1.50 27.66 -19.63
CA LEU A 60 0.11 28.10 -19.57
C LEU A 60 -0.47 28.37 -20.97
N ASP A 61 0.30 28.97 -21.86
CA ASP A 61 -0.13 29.21 -23.24
C ASP A 61 -0.33 27.88 -24.00
N ARG A 62 0.60 26.93 -23.82
CA ARG A 62 0.48 25.59 -24.42
C ARG A 62 -0.74 24.84 -23.86
N ALA A 63 -1.03 24.99 -22.57
CA ALA A 63 -2.23 24.44 -21.96
C ALA A 63 -3.51 25.01 -22.60
N GLN A 64 -3.57 26.34 -22.78
CA GLN A 64 -4.70 27.01 -23.40
C GLN A 64 -4.92 26.56 -24.86
N GLN A 65 -3.83 26.43 -25.62
CA GLN A 65 -3.88 25.95 -27.01
C GLN A 65 -4.36 24.49 -27.10
N ARG A 66 -3.91 23.62 -26.18
CA ARG A 66 -4.36 22.22 -26.12
C ARG A 66 -5.83 22.14 -25.72
N PHE A 67 -6.24 22.93 -24.73
CA PHE A 67 -7.64 22.99 -24.28
C PHE A 67 -8.58 23.42 -25.41
N ALA A 68 -8.25 24.48 -26.14
CA ALA A 68 -9.07 24.97 -27.27
C ALA A 68 -9.33 23.91 -28.35
N ARG A 69 -8.43 22.92 -28.51
CA ARG A 69 -8.54 21.83 -29.49
C ARG A 69 -9.02 20.50 -28.89
N SER A 70 -9.14 20.43 -27.57
CA SER A 70 -9.41 19.20 -26.81
C SER A 70 -10.83 18.67 -27.02
N LYS A 71 -11.00 17.36 -26.78
CA LYS A 71 -12.33 16.72 -26.70
C LYS A 71 -13.12 17.24 -25.50
N ALA A 72 -12.46 17.39 -24.34
CA ALA A 72 -13.05 17.91 -23.12
C ALA A 72 -13.71 19.29 -23.30
N ARG A 73 -13.07 20.22 -24.03
CA ARG A 73 -13.69 21.52 -24.38
C ARG A 73 -14.99 21.36 -25.18
N ARG A 74 -15.03 20.41 -26.13
CA ARG A 74 -16.24 20.16 -26.95
C ARG A 74 -17.36 19.54 -26.11
N GLU A 75 -17.01 18.60 -25.23
CA GLU A 75 -17.96 17.89 -24.35
C GLU A 75 -18.53 18.80 -23.26
N ALA A 76 -17.75 19.77 -22.75
CA ALA A 76 -18.21 20.76 -21.80
C ALA A 76 -19.31 21.71 -22.35
N GLY A 77 -19.45 21.81 -23.68
CA GLY A 77 -20.44 22.68 -24.32
C GLY A 77 -20.26 24.15 -23.94
N ASP A 78 -21.33 24.77 -23.46
CA ASP A 78 -21.38 26.18 -23.01
C ASP A 78 -21.57 26.31 -21.49
N ASP A 79 -21.49 25.21 -20.73
CA ASP A 79 -21.58 25.26 -19.26
C ASP A 79 -20.27 25.80 -18.68
N GLU A 80 -20.33 26.97 -18.03
CA GLU A 80 -19.15 27.66 -17.51
C GLU A 80 -18.36 26.81 -16.49
N ASN A 81 -19.05 26.04 -15.65
CA ASN A 81 -18.39 25.21 -14.64
C ASN A 81 -17.72 24.00 -15.29
N ALA A 82 -18.38 23.36 -16.25
CA ALA A 82 -17.83 22.24 -16.99
C ALA A 82 -16.63 22.68 -17.83
N LEU A 83 -16.67 23.90 -18.40
CA LEU A 83 -15.56 24.51 -19.11
C LEU A 83 -14.36 24.77 -18.21
N ALA A 84 -14.57 25.40 -17.05
CA ALA A 84 -13.51 25.67 -16.09
C ALA A 84 -12.87 24.37 -15.55
N ALA A 85 -13.69 23.34 -15.30
CA ALA A 85 -13.20 22.02 -14.89
C ALA A 85 -12.37 21.35 -16.00
N ALA A 86 -12.86 21.34 -17.23
CA ALA A 86 -12.15 20.77 -18.38
C ALA A 86 -10.84 21.52 -18.68
N GLU A 87 -10.83 22.84 -18.58
CA GLU A 87 -9.62 23.65 -18.77
C GLU A 87 -8.58 23.36 -17.69
N SER A 88 -9.00 23.36 -16.42
CA SER A 88 -8.14 23.00 -15.29
C SER A 88 -7.55 21.61 -15.47
N TYR A 89 -8.34 20.68 -15.99
CA TYR A 89 -7.88 19.33 -16.28
C TYR A 89 -6.77 19.31 -17.33
N VAL A 90 -7.01 19.86 -18.52
CA VAL A 90 -6.02 19.89 -19.61
C VAL A 90 -4.75 20.60 -19.16
N ARG A 91 -4.89 21.66 -18.35
CA ARG A 91 -3.75 22.40 -17.78
C ARG A 91 -2.88 21.51 -16.89
N ARG A 92 -3.46 20.64 -16.06
CA ARG A 92 -2.70 19.70 -15.21
C ARG A 92 -1.86 18.75 -16.04
N GLU A 93 -2.43 18.17 -17.10
CA GLU A 93 -1.70 17.26 -18.00
C GLU A 93 -0.51 17.96 -18.68
N VAL A 94 -0.77 19.13 -19.27
CA VAL A 94 0.28 19.88 -19.98
C VAL A 94 1.38 20.32 -19.03
N LEU A 95 1.02 20.75 -17.81
CA LEU A 95 2.01 21.11 -16.80
C LEU A 95 2.82 19.90 -16.36
N ALA A 96 2.21 18.74 -16.13
CA ALA A 96 2.93 17.51 -15.79
C ALA A 96 3.92 17.10 -16.90
N GLU A 97 3.53 17.18 -18.17
CA GLU A 97 4.40 16.93 -19.33
C GLU A 97 5.55 17.94 -19.40
N LYS A 98 5.23 19.23 -19.33
CA LYS A 98 6.22 20.34 -19.34
C LYS A 98 7.20 20.26 -18.17
N LEU A 99 6.76 19.79 -17.02
CA LEU A 99 7.62 19.55 -15.86
C LEU A 99 8.61 18.41 -16.11
N GLY A 100 8.18 17.36 -16.81
CA GLY A 100 9.08 16.32 -17.30
C GLY A 100 10.12 16.86 -18.27
N GLU A 101 9.72 17.70 -19.22
CA GLU A 101 10.63 18.37 -20.18
C GLU A 101 11.62 19.31 -19.47
N ALA A 102 11.16 20.04 -18.45
CA ALA A 102 11.95 21.03 -17.72
C ALA A 102 12.86 20.44 -16.64
N ALA A 103 12.61 19.20 -16.19
CA ALA A 103 13.34 18.60 -15.08
C ALA A 103 14.82 18.40 -15.43
N ARG A 104 15.72 18.92 -14.60
CA ARG A 104 17.18 18.75 -14.79
C ARG A 104 17.69 17.37 -14.39
N THR A 105 16.88 16.59 -13.70
CA THR A 105 17.19 15.21 -13.29
C THR A 105 16.13 14.27 -13.83
N VAL A 106 16.57 13.20 -14.48
CA VAL A 106 15.70 12.11 -14.94
C VAL A 106 15.31 11.18 -13.78
N GLY A 107 14.32 10.32 -14.01
CA GLY A 107 13.91 9.29 -13.04
C GLY A 107 12.78 9.69 -12.10
N ARG A 108 12.04 10.77 -12.40
CA ARG A 108 10.81 11.13 -11.67
C ARG A 108 9.63 11.35 -12.61
N GLN A 109 8.46 10.89 -12.20
CA GLN A 109 7.19 11.26 -12.79
C GLN A 109 6.61 12.48 -12.07
N HIS A 110 6.05 13.42 -12.81
CA HIS A 110 5.54 14.70 -12.30
C HIS A 110 4.01 14.73 -12.38
N PHE A 111 3.38 15.34 -11.37
CA PHE A 111 1.95 15.53 -11.26
C PHE A 111 1.67 16.97 -10.86
N ALA A 112 0.74 17.63 -11.55
CA ALA A 112 0.31 18.99 -11.26
C ALA A 112 -1.11 19.00 -10.67
N GLY A 113 -1.32 19.82 -9.65
CA GLY A 113 -2.63 20.10 -9.09
C GLY A 113 -3.34 21.25 -9.80
N ILE A 114 -4.50 21.64 -9.28
CA ILE A 114 -5.23 22.80 -9.77
C ILE A 114 -4.49 24.07 -9.34
N GLY A 115 -4.22 24.97 -10.28
CA GLY A 115 -3.54 26.21 -9.97
C GLY A 115 -4.50 27.29 -9.46
N VAL A 116 -4.00 28.16 -8.58
CA VAL A 116 -4.79 29.17 -7.86
C VAL A 116 -4.13 30.55 -7.99
N PRO A 117 -4.89 31.62 -8.29
CA PRO A 117 -4.38 32.98 -8.28
C PRO A 117 -4.18 33.48 -6.83
N ILE A 118 -2.93 33.85 -6.48
CA ILE A 118 -2.55 34.44 -5.20
C ILE A 118 -1.75 35.71 -5.47
N GLY A 119 -2.37 36.87 -5.24
CA GLY A 119 -1.79 38.16 -5.61
C GLY A 119 -1.56 38.23 -7.12
N GLU A 120 -0.32 38.48 -7.53
CA GLU A 120 0.09 38.55 -8.94
C GLU A 120 0.58 37.20 -9.50
N TRP A 121 0.49 36.12 -8.72
CA TRP A 121 0.98 34.80 -9.10
C TRP A 121 -0.17 33.84 -9.33
N PHE A 122 -0.11 33.07 -10.41
CA PHE A 122 -0.87 31.84 -10.57
C PHE A 122 -0.01 30.67 -10.08
N ILE A 123 -0.41 30.02 -8.99
CA ILE A 123 0.41 29.05 -8.26
C ILE A 123 -0.14 27.64 -8.44
N VAL A 124 0.72 26.71 -8.85
CA VAL A 124 0.39 25.31 -9.07
C VAL A 124 1.15 24.43 -8.06
N PRO A 125 0.46 23.63 -7.23
CA PRO A 125 1.12 22.61 -6.41
C PRO A 125 1.52 21.42 -7.29
N VAL A 126 2.71 20.89 -7.06
CA VAL A 126 3.31 19.82 -7.87
C VAL A 126 3.89 18.74 -6.97
N LEU A 127 3.69 17.48 -7.37
CA LEU A 127 4.38 16.33 -6.78
C LEU A 127 5.26 15.66 -7.85
N ALA A 128 6.50 15.35 -7.49
CA ALA A 128 7.39 14.52 -8.32
C ALA A 128 7.73 13.24 -7.57
N ILE A 129 7.50 12.07 -8.18
CA ILE A 129 7.64 10.75 -7.55
C ILE A 129 8.70 9.96 -8.30
N HIS A 130 9.54 9.18 -7.60
CA HIS A 130 10.55 8.33 -8.25
C HIS A 130 9.89 7.34 -9.22
N ALA A 131 10.37 7.30 -10.46
CA ALA A 131 9.69 6.59 -11.55
C ALA A 131 9.71 5.07 -11.38
N ASP A 132 10.82 4.49 -10.95
CA ASP A 132 10.96 3.02 -10.85
C ASP A 132 9.90 2.38 -9.91
N PRO A 133 9.84 2.69 -8.61
CA PRO A 133 8.87 2.07 -7.71
C PRO A 133 7.43 2.48 -8.06
N TRP A 134 7.24 3.62 -8.74
CA TRP A 134 5.93 4.07 -9.18
C TRP A 134 5.40 3.29 -10.38
N ASN A 135 6.28 2.93 -11.33
CA ASN A 135 5.92 2.17 -12.52
C ASN A 135 5.66 0.69 -12.22
N ASP A 136 6.21 0.18 -11.12
CA ASP A 136 5.97 -1.17 -10.63
C ASP A 136 4.59 -1.33 -9.95
N LEU A 137 3.91 -0.23 -9.61
CA LEU A 137 2.59 -0.27 -8.98
C LEU A 137 1.52 -0.79 -9.94
N ALA A 138 0.62 -1.62 -9.41
CA ALA A 138 -0.52 -2.14 -10.15
C ALA A 138 -1.38 -1.00 -10.74
N ARG A 139 -1.62 -1.08 -12.05
CA ARG A 139 -2.35 -0.05 -12.78
C ARG A 139 -3.01 -0.59 -14.04
N LEU A 140 -4.04 0.14 -14.45
CA LEU A 140 -4.68 -0.03 -15.74
C LEU A 140 -3.75 0.45 -16.87
N ARG A 141 -3.76 -0.28 -17.98
CA ARG A 141 -2.98 -0.05 -19.20
C ARG A 141 -3.58 1.09 -20.02
N ARG A 142 -4.91 1.21 -20.05
CA ARG A 142 -5.60 2.23 -20.84
C ARG A 142 -5.94 3.44 -20.01
N THR A 143 -5.72 4.59 -20.63
CA THR A 143 -6.45 5.83 -20.34
C THR A 143 -7.48 5.98 -21.46
N PRO A 144 -8.80 5.93 -21.20
CA PRO A 144 -9.80 6.14 -22.24
C PRO A 144 -9.59 7.51 -22.91
N ALA A 145 -9.82 7.61 -24.22
CA ALA A 145 -9.47 8.81 -24.97
C ALA A 145 -10.30 10.03 -24.52
N GLY A 146 -9.62 11.05 -23.97
CA GLY A 146 -10.24 12.25 -23.42
C GLY A 146 -10.80 12.10 -21.99
N ASP A 147 -10.63 10.91 -21.40
CA ASP A 147 -10.77 10.68 -19.98
C ASP A 147 -9.37 10.67 -19.38
N SER A 148 -9.29 11.11 -18.16
CA SER A 148 -8.06 11.37 -17.44
C SER A 148 -8.22 10.95 -15.97
N SER A 149 -9.22 10.13 -15.75
CA SER A 149 -9.40 9.33 -14.58
C SER A 149 -8.13 8.58 -14.19
N PRO A 150 -7.89 8.40 -12.88
CA PRO A 150 -6.72 7.70 -12.39
C PRO A 150 -6.66 6.27 -12.92
N ARG A 151 -5.48 5.81 -13.35
CA ARG A 151 -5.26 4.41 -13.78
C ARG A 151 -4.97 3.47 -12.62
N SER A 152 -4.76 4.01 -11.43
CA SER A 152 -4.43 3.25 -10.23
C SER A 152 -4.92 3.99 -8.99
N PHE A 153 -5.14 3.26 -7.91
CA PHE A 153 -5.47 3.86 -6.63
C PHE A 153 -4.40 4.86 -6.13
N PRO A 154 -3.08 4.58 -6.22
CA PRO A 154 -2.04 5.55 -5.89
C PRO A 154 -2.11 6.83 -6.72
N GLU A 155 -2.44 6.75 -8.02
CA GLU A 155 -2.63 7.93 -8.88
C GLU A 155 -3.84 8.76 -8.44
N ALA A 156 -4.93 8.11 -8.00
CA ALA A 156 -6.06 8.79 -7.37
C ALA A 156 -5.66 9.48 -6.05
N ALA A 157 -4.81 8.83 -5.25
CA ALA A 157 -4.32 9.38 -3.98
C ALA A 157 -3.44 10.62 -4.19
N VAL A 158 -2.52 10.59 -5.16
CA VAL A 158 -1.72 11.76 -5.58
C VAL A 158 -2.62 12.91 -6.00
N THR A 159 -3.64 12.61 -6.81
CA THR A 159 -4.62 13.61 -7.28
C THR A 159 -5.37 14.22 -6.09
N ALA A 160 -5.84 13.41 -5.14
CA ALA A 160 -6.56 13.87 -3.96
C ALA A 160 -5.70 14.74 -3.02
N VAL A 161 -4.41 14.42 -2.87
CA VAL A 161 -3.43 15.24 -2.13
C VAL A 161 -3.24 16.60 -2.80
N LEU A 162 -3.06 16.61 -4.12
CA LEU A 162 -2.92 17.84 -4.90
C LEU A 162 -4.19 18.70 -4.84
N ASP A 163 -5.37 18.09 -4.91
CA ASP A 163 -6.65 18.80 -4.80
C ASP A 163 -6.86 19.37 -3.40
N ALA A 164 -6.41 18.67 -2.35
CA ALA A 164 -6.39 19.19 -1.00
C ALA A 164 -5.46 20.41 -0.87
N ALA A 165 -4.30 20.37 -1.53
CA ALA A 165 -3.38 21.49 -1.60
C ALA A 165 -4.00 22.70 -2.32
N SER A 166 -4.59 22.48 -3.49
CA SER A 166 -5.27 23.53 -4.25
C SER A 166 -6.41 24.19 -3.46
N ARG A 167 -7.21 23.41 -2.74
CA ARG A 167 -8.28 23.94 -1.87
C ARG A 167 -7.76 24.81 -0.73
N GLU A 168 -6.61 24.48 -0.15
CA GLU A 168 -6.00 25.30 0.90
C GLU A 168 -5.35 26.57 0.32
N LEU A 169 -4.79 26.50 -0.90
CA LEU A 169 -4.29 27.68 -1.62
C LEU A 169 -5.41 28.67 -1.99
N ASP A 170 -6.60 28.17 -2.29
CA ASP A 170 -7.76 29.00 -2.69
C ASP A 170 -8.40 29.78 -1.53
N ARG A 171 -7.89 29.61 -0.31
CA ARG A 171 -8.31 30.40 0.83
C ARG A 171 -7.87 31.85 0.67
N ARG A 172 -8.70 32.78 1.18
CA ARG A 172 -8.39 34.23 1.20
C ARG A 172 -6.97 34.55 1.70
N VAL A 173 -6.51 33.80 2.70
CA VAL A 173 -5.12 33.77 3.14
C VAL A 173 -4.72 32.31 3.19
N PRO A 174 -3.83 31.84 2.28
CA PRO A 174 -3.33 30.48 2.31
C PRO A 174 -2.69 30.17 3.66
N GLY A 175 -3.02 29.02 4.24
CA GLY A 175 -2.42 28.57 5.49
C GLY A 175 -0.91 28.34 5.37
N VAL A 176 -0.22 28.34 6.52
CA VAL A 176 1.20 27.97 6.61
C VAL A 176 1.40 26.47 6.36
N ARG A 177 0.39 25.64 6.66
CA ARG A 177 0.44 24.18 6.54
C ARG A 177 -0.91 23.62 6.10
N LEU A 178 -0.87 22.47 5.44
CA LEU A 178 -2.06 21.65 5.18
C LEU A 178 -2.48 20.93 6.47
N HIS A 179 -3.74 21.15 6.87
CA HIS A 179 -4.36 20.48 8.01
C HIS A 179 -5.47 19.56 7.51
N VAL A 180 -5.08 18.44 6.91
CA VAL A 180 -6.00 17.46 6.33
C VAL A 180 -5.70 16.09 6.91
N ASP A 181 -6.75 15.37 7.32
CA ASP A 181 -6.65 13.98 7.75
C ASP A 181 -6.25 13.08 6.56
N PRO A 182 -5.08 12.40 6.61
CA PRO A 182 -4.63 11.50 5.56
C PRO A 182 -5.65 10.40 5.22
N ASP A 183 -6.38 9.88 6.22
CA ASP A 183 -7.36 8.81 5.98
C ASP A 183 -8.59 9.34 5.23
N ALA A 184 -8.96 10.61 5.44
CA ALA A 184 -10.01 11.26 4.66
C ALA A 184 -9.60 11.48 3.20
N VAL A 185 -8.33 11.87 2.96
CA VAL A 185 -7.77 11.98 1.60
C VAL A 185 -7.80 10.63 0.89
N LEU A 186 -7.38 9.58 1.59
CA LEU A 186 -7.37 8.21 1.09
C LEU A 186 -8.76 7.69 0.76
N ARG A 187 -9.76 7.89 1.64
CA ARG A 187 -11.16 7.51 1.35
C ARG A 187 -11.70 8.25 0.12
N SER A 188 -11.41 9.54 0.00
CA SER A 188 -11.79 10.32 -1.19
C SER A 188 -11.13 9.80 -2.47
N ALA A 189 -9.86 9.39 -2.40
CA ALA A 189 -9.17 8.80 -3.54
C ALA A 189 -9.77 7.44 -3.93
N ALA A 190 -10.15 6.62 -2.96
CA ALA A 190 -10.83 5.35 -3.20
C ALA A 190 -12.21 5.55 -3.84
N ASP A 191 -12.99 6.54 -3.39
CA ASP A 191 -14.25 6.91 -4.04
C ASP A 191 -14.07 7.24 -5.51
N VAL A 192 -13.13 8.14 -5.83
CA VAL A 192 -12.84 8.53 -7.22
C VAL A 192 -12.41 7.31 -8.03
N PHE A 193 -11.47 6.50 -7.51
CA PHE A 193 -10.96 5.35 -8.24
C PHE A 193 -12.04 4.29 -8.49
N VAL A 194 -12.87 3.95 -7.50
CA VAL A 194 -13.99 3.00 -7.69
C VAL A 194 -14.99 3.56 -8.71
N SER A 195 -15.35 4.84 -8.61
CA SER A 195 -16.24 5.49 -9.59
C SER A 195 -15.66 5.41 -11.00
N THR A 196 -14.36 5.62 -11.19
CA THR A 196 -13.68 5.42 -12.48
C THR A 196 -13.85 3.99 -13.01
N LEU A 197 -13.62 2.96 -12.17
CA LEU A 197 -13.75 1.57 -12.61
C LEU A 197 -15.18 1.26 -13.04
N VAL A 198 -16.16 1.72 -12.28
CA VAL A 198 -17.58 1.48 -12.59
C VAL A 198 -18.02 2.26 -13.84
N GLN A 199 -17.49 3.46 -14.05
CA GLN A 199 -17.69 4.20 -15.31
C GLN A 199 -17.12 3.44 -16.51
N ARG A 200 -15.91 2.88 -16.38
CA ARG A 200 -15.34 2.00 -17.41
C ARG A 200 -16.20 0.76 -17.63
N ALA A 201 -16.82 0.24 -16.58
CA ALA A 201 -17.78 -0.84 -16.65
C ALA A 201 -19.13 -0.43 -17.30
N GLY A 202 -19.24 0.78 -17.86
CA GLY A 202 -20.38 1.23 -18.67
C GLY A 202 -21.43 2.04 -17.92
N GLN A 203 -21.15 2.56 -16.72
CA GLN A 203 -22.08 3.41 -15.96
C GLN A 203 -21.56 4.84 -15.74
N ASP A 204 -22.08 5.79 -16.51
CA ASP A 204 -21.62 7.18 -16.50
C ASP A 204 -21.87 7.96 -15.19
N LEU A 205 -22.80 7.49 -14.34
CA LEU A 205 -23.18 8.11 -13.06
C LEU A 205 -22.97 7.18 -11.87
N ALA A 206 -21.81 6.55 -11.82
CA ALA A 206 -21.45 5.58 -10.80
C ALA A 206 -21.00 6.23 -9.49
N HIS A 207 -21.91 6.40 -8.55
CA HIS A 207 -21.60 6.83 -7.18
C HIS A 207 -22.10 5.81 -6.16
N GLY A 208 -21.35 5.66 -5.06
CA GLY A 208 -21.79 4.88 -3.89
C GLY A 208 -21.47 3.38 -3.94
N VAL A 209 -20.89 2.84 -5.01
CA VAL A 209 -20.47 1.42 -5.07
C VAL A 209 -19.49 1.07 -3.96
N ARG A 210 -18.47 1.90 -3.72
CA ARG A 210 -17.53 1.70 -2.60
C ARG A 210 -18.29 1.59 -1.27
N HIS A 211 -19.18 2.53 -0.99
CA HIS A 211 -20.01 2.51 0.22
C HIS A 211 -20.89 1.27 0.32
N ALA A 212 -21.45 0.81 -0.80
CA ALA A 212 -22.26 -0.41 -0.85
C ALA A 212 -21.41 -1.65 -0.51
N LEU A 213 -20.21 -1.76 -1.07
CA LEU A 213 -19.26 -2.84 -0.76
C LEU A 213 -18.79 -2.80 0.69
N ASP A 214 -18.49 -1.61 1.23
CA ASP A 214 -18.19 -1.44 2.66
C ASP A 214 -19.35 -1.92 3.53
N ALA A 215 -20.57 -1.50 3.23
CA ALA A 215 -21.76 -1.88 4.00
C ALA A 215 -22.05 -3.38 3.92
N VAL A 216 -21.91 -4.01 2.74
CA VAL A 216 -22.13 -5.45 2.57
C VAL A 216 -21.04 -6.27 3.25
N SER A 217 -19.78 -5.87 3.14
CA SER A 217 -18.66 -6.58 3.79
C SER A 217 -18.74 -6.55 5.32
N ALA A 218 -19.29 -5.48 5.90
CA ALA A 218 -19.47 -5.34 7.35
C ALA A 218 -20.75 -6.00 7.90
N GLN A 219 -21.70 -6.39 7.04
CA GLN A 219 -22.99 -6.93 7.48
C GLN A 219 -22.95 -8.47 7.65
N PRO A 220 -23.19 -8.99 8.87
CA PRO A 220 -23.42 -10.42 9.05
C PRO A 220 -24.78 -10.82 8.48
N TYR A 221 -24.89 -12.04 7.95
CA TYR A 221 -26.16 -12.67 7.57
C TYR A 221 -26.25 -14.04 8.23
N GLU A 222 -27.35 -14.31 8.94
CA GLU A 222 -27.52 -15.55 9.73
C GLU A 222 -26.34 -15.84 10.69
N GLY A 223 -25.68 -14.78 11.19
CA GLY A 223 -24.52 -14.87 12.07
C GLY A 223 -23.18 -15.16 11.39
N ARG A 224 -23.15 -15.31 10.06
CA ARG A 224 -21.93 -15.52 9.26
C ARG A 224 -21.47 -14.25 8.58
N ALA A 225 -20.15 -14.11 8.46
CA ALA A 225 -19.53 -13.05 7.66
C ALA A 225 -19.97 -13.17 6.19
N GLY A 226 -20.17 -12.03 5.52
CA GLY A 226 -20.47 -12.01 4.09
C GLY A 226 -19.24 -12.26 3.27
N THR A 227 -19.13 -13.46 2.70
CA THR A 227 -18.15 -13.79 1.68
C THR A 227 -18.84 -13.90 0.33
N GLY A 228 -18.17 -13.49 -0.73
CA GLY A 228 -18.73 -13.62 -2.07
C GLY A 228 -18.02 -12.74 -3.08
N SER A 229 -18.54 -12.69 -4.29
CA SER A 229 -17.91 -11.96 -5.38
C SER A 229 -18.92 -11.33 -6.32
N VAL A 230 -18.52 -10.19 -6.89
CA VAL A 230 -19.34 -9.35 -7.77
C VAL A 230 -18.51 -9.01 -9.01
N LEU A 231 -19.03 -9.30 -10.20
CA LEU A 231 -18.53 -8.79 -11.46
C LEU A 231 -19.22 -7.46 -11.77
N LEU A 232 -18.41 -6.39 -11.81
CA LEU A 232 -18.78 -5.05 -12.24
C LEU A 232 -18.59 -4.95 -13.74
N ALA A 233 -19.69 -4.84 -14.49
CA ALA A 233 -19.70 -4.81 -15.95
C ALA A 233 -21.03 -4.32 -16.51
N GLN A 234 -21.01 -3.82 -17.74
CA GLN A 234 -22.21 -3.34 -18.42
C GLN A 234 -23.20 -4.48 -18.61
N GLN A 235 -24.49 -4.21 -18.39
CA GLN A 235 -25.53 -5.18 -18.69
C GLN A 235 -25.50 -5.53 -20.19
N GLY A 236 -25.45 -6.84 -20.50
CA GLY A 236 -25.34 -7.33 -21.87
C GLY A 236 -23.92 -7.30 -22.45
N HIS A 237 -22.88 -7.08 -21.65
CA HIS A 237 -21.50 -7.20 -22.08
C HIS A 237 -21.25 -8.59 -22.71
N PRO A 238 -20.60 -8.68 -23.90
CA PRO A 238 -20.55 -9.91 -24.69
C PRO A 238 -19.78 -11.07 -24.02
N ASP A 239 -18.83 -10.75 -23.15
CA ASP A 239 -18.07 -11.75 -22.40
C ASP A 239 -18.73 -12.15 -21.07
N LEU A 240 -19.92 -11.64 -20.73
CA LEU A 240 -20.66 -12.11 -19.55
C LEU A 240 -21.60 -13.25 -19.94
N THR A 241 -21.51 -14.36 -19.22
CA THR A 241 -22.52 -15.43 -19.28
C THR A 241 -23.49 -15.24 -18.12
N VAL A 242 -24.74 -14.91 -18.42
CA VAL A 242 -25.81 -14.77 -17.42
C VAL A 242 -26.46 -16.13 -17.19
N GLU A 243 -26.18 -16.73 -16.04
CA GLU A 243 -26.75 -18.02 -15.60
C GLU A 243 -28.15 -17.81 -15.02
N VAL A 244 -28.31 -16.75 -14.23
CA VAL A 244 -29.58 -16.36 -13.61
C VAL A 244 -29.79 -14.87 -13.79
N ALA A 245 -30.86 -14.48 -14.47
CA ALA A 245 -31.28 -13.08 -14.55
C ALA A 245 -32.30 -12.78 -13.46
N LEU A 246 -32.13 -11.65 -12.76
CA LEU A 246 -33.13 -11.15 -11.82
C LEU A 246 -34.18 -10.36 -12.61
N GLU A 247 -35.44 -10.79 -12.50
CA GLU A 247 -36.57 -10.04 -13.09
C GLU A 247 -36.69 -8.64 -12.48
N HIS A 248 -36.34 -8.52 -11.19
CA HIS A 248 -36.28 -7.25 -10.47
C HIS A 248 -34.85 -7.09 -9.91
N PRO A 249 -34.01 -6.27 -10.55
CA PRO A 249 -32.65 -6.00 -10.08
C PRO A 249 -32.63 -5.45 -8.65
N VAL A 250 -31.53 -5.70 -7.94
CA VAL A 250 -31.33 -5.27 -6.55
C VAL A 250 -30.42 -4.06 -6.50
N PRO A 251 -30.89 -2.86 -6.11
CA PRO A 251 -30.05 -1.69 -5.98
C PRO A 251 -28.91 -1.92 -4.97
N VAL A 252 -27.67 -1.58 -5.36
CA VAL A 252 -26.48 -1.78 -4.50
C VAL A 252 -26.54 -0.96 -3.21
N ALA A 253 -27.26 0.17 -3.23
CA ALA A 253 -27.49 1.01 -2.05
C ALA A 253 -28.32 0.31 -0.95
N LEU A 254 -29.11 -0.71 -1.31
CA LEU A 254 -29.89 -1.49 -0.34
C LEU A 254 -29.05 -2.63 0.23
N ALA A 255 -28.11 -2.28 1.12
CA ALA A 255 -27.09 -3.18 1.66
C ALA A 255 -27.65 -4.52 2.18
N ARG A 256 -28.81 -4.53 2.86
CA ARG A 256 -29.42 -5.78 3.36
C ARG A 256 -29.88 -6.72 2.23
N SER A 257 -30.47 -6.16 1.18
CA SER A 257 -30.93 -6.94 0.03
C SER A 257 -29.74 -7.41 -0.81
N PHE A 258 -28.77 -6.52 -1.05
CA PHE A 258 -27.53 -6.84 -1.73
C PHE A 258 -26.76 -7.96 -0.99
N ARG A 259 -26.62 -7.82 0.33
CA ARG A 259 -26.03 -8.85 1.19
C ARG A 259 -26.76 -10.20 1.06
N LYS A 260 -28.10 -10.21 0.99
CA LYS A 260 -28.88 -11.44 0.85
C LYS A 260 -28.63 -12.13 -0.49
N VAL A 261 -28.58 -11.39 -1.60
CA VAL A 261 -28.28 -12.01 -2.91
C VAL A 261 -26.81 -12.43 -3.01
N LEU A 262 -25.89 -11.79 -2.29
CA LEU A 262 -24.48 -12.19 -2.25
C LEU A 262 -24.28 -13.64 -1.76
N GLU A 263 -25.17 -14.14 -0.91
CA GLU A 263 -25.16 -15.56 -0.47
C GLU A 263 -25.31 -16.57 -1.62
N MET A 264 -25.76 -16.11 -2.79
CA MET A 264 -25.89 -16.97 -3.98
C MET A 264 -24.59 -17.05 -4.79
N SER A 265 -23.57 -16.24 -4.46
CA SER A 265 -22.25 -16.29 -5.12
C SER A 265 -21.36 -17.38 -4.51
N ASP A 266 -20.48 -17.94 -5.32
CA ASP A 266 -19.49 -18.96 -4.94
C ASP A 266 -18.18 -18.71 -5.74
N ALA A 267 -17.23 -19.66 -5.70
CA ALA A 267 -15.93 -19.54 -6.36
C ALA A 267 -16.03 -19.30 -7.88
N ASP A 268 -16.94 -20.00 -8.54
CA ASP A 268 -17.11 -19.98 -10.01
C ASP A 268 -18.41 -19.27 -10.44
N LEU A 269 -19.12 -18.61 -9.53
CA LEU A 269 -20.39 -17.93 -9.82
C LEU A 269 -20.46 -16.60 -9.08
N HIS A 270 -20.54 -15.51 -9.83
CA HIS A 270 -20.48 -14.15 -9.30
C HIS A 270 -21.83 -13.46 -9.41
N LEU A 271 -22.09 -12.49 -8.53
CA LEU A 271 -23.15 -11.52 -8.80
C LEU A 271 -22.76 -10.63 -9.98
N LEU A 272 -23.69 -10.39 -10.90
CA LEU A 272 -23.50 -9.46 -12.00
C LEU A 272 -24.10 -8.11 -11.62
N CYS A 273 -23.28 -7.07 -11.65
CA CYS A 273 -23.63 -5.73 -11.19
C CYS A 273 -23.15 -4.71 -12.22
N ASP A 274 -24.03 -3.78 -12.59
CA ASP A 274 -23.63 -2.69 -13.47
C ASP A 274 -22.96 -1.53 -12.71
N GLY A 275 -23.09 -1.51 -11.38
CA GLY A 275 -22.62 -0.42 -10.51
C GLY A 275 -23.75 0.39 -9.87
N ARG A 276 -25.00 0.17 -10.26
CA ARG A 276 -26.19 0.72 -9.63
C ARG A 276 -27.04 -0.39 -9.03
N GLU A 277 -27.12 -1.51 -9.72
CA GLU A 277 -27.91 -2.65 -9.32
C GLU A 277 -27.27 -3.99 -9.71
N VAL A 278 -27.53 -4.98 -8.88
CA VAL A 278 -27.25 -6.38 -9.18
C VAL A 278 -28.39 -6.89 -10.06
N PHE A 279 -28.07 -7.31 -11.28
CA PHE A 279 -29.05 -7.74 -12.28
C PHE A 279 -29.09 -9.26 -12.49
N GLY A 280 -28.16 -10.01 -11.91
CA GLY A 280 -28.10 -11.45 -12.10
C GLY A 280 -26.96 -12.16 -11.39
N LEU A 281 -26.80 -13.43 -11.72
CA LEU A 281 -25.62 -14.25 -11.43
C LEU A 281 -25.04 -14.81 -12.71
N GLY A 282 -23.74 -14.98 -12.72
CA GLY A 282 -23.06 -15.49 -13.91
C GLY A 282 -21.55 -15.50 -13.78
N THR A 283 -20.92 -15.67 -14.94
CA THR A 283 -19.47 -15.83 -15.07
C THR A 283 -18.90 -14.92 -16.14
N LEU A 284 -17.59 -14.70 -16.06
CA LEU A 284 -16.83 -14.05 -17.11
C LEU A 284 -16.28 -15.12 -18.04
N ALA A 285 -16.45 -14.96 -19.35
CA ALA A 285 -15.94 -15.89 -20.34
C ALA A 285 -14.41 -15.95 -20.32
N ASP A 286 -13.84 -17.15 -20.46
CA ASP A 286 -12.39 -17.36 -20.60
C ASP A 286 -11.78 -16.62 -21.80
N THR A 287 -12.60 -16.26 -22.78
CA THR A 287 -12.21 -15.49 -23.97
C THR A 287 -12.15 -13.98 -23.74
N TYR A 288 -12.48 -13.50 -22.54
CA TYR A 288 -12.46 -12.08 -22.21
C TYR A 288 -11.10 -11.46 -22.52
N ASN A 289 -11.11 -10.41 -23.33
CA ASN A 289 -9.90 -9.66 -23.63
C ASN A 289 -9.53 -8.76 -22.46
N ALA A 290 -8.55 -9.19 -21.65
CA ALA A 290 -8.02 -8.42 -20.53
C ALA A 290 -7.49 -7.03 -20.93
N ASP A 291 -7.07 -6.82 -22.19
CA ASP A 291 -6.64 -5.49 -22.61
C ASP A 291 -7.80 -4.50 -22.73
N SER A 292 -9.07 -4.94 -22.64
CA SER A 292 -10.24 -4.07 -22.74
C SER A 292 -10.51 -3.23 -21.49
N GLU A 293 -10.22 -3.75 -20.29
CA GLU A 293 -10.37 -3.08 -18.99
C GLU A 293 -11.79 -2.55 -18.71
N TYR A 294 -12.79 -3.38 -19.00
CA TYR A 294 -14.23 -3.08 -18.84
C TYR A 294 -14.96 -3.96 -17.83
N VAL A 295 -14.31 -5.02 -17.33
CA VAL A 295 -14.89 -5.92 -16.32
C VAL A 295 -13.98 -5.98 -15.11
N PHE A 296 -14.53 -5.72 -13.93
CA PHE A 296 -13.80 -5.73 -12.66
C PHE A 296 -14.46 -6.67 -11.67
N THR A 297 -13.67 -7.32 -10.82
CA THR A 297 -14.18 -8.23 -9.80
C THR A 297 -14.00 -7.60 -8.43
N ALA A 298 -15.10 -7.42 -7.69
CA ALA A 298 -15.07 -7.13 -6.27
C ALA A 298 -15.21 -8.44 -5.48
N THR A 299 -14.21 -8.77 -4.68
CA THR A 299 -14.20 -9.95 -3.82
C THR A 299 -14.44 -9.51 -2.38
N ILE A 300 -15.54 -9.93 -1.80
CA ILE A 300 -15.91 -9.64 -0.42
C ILE A 300 -15.37 -10.79 0.45
N SER A 301 -14.47 -10.44 1.38
CA SER A 301 -13.89 -11.41 2.34
C SER A 301 -14.67 -11.43 3.66
N GLY A 302 -15.54 -10.45 3.89
CA GLY A 302 -16.33 -10.29 5.11
C GLY A 302 -15.61 -9.44 6.15
N ASN A 303 -16.25 -9.25 7.30
CA ASN A 303 -15.72 -8.48 8.44
C ASN A 303 -15.19 -7.08 8.07
N GLY A 304 -15.89 -6.40 7.15
CA GLY A 304 -15.51 -5.06 6.69
C GLY A 304 -14.37 -5.03 5.67
N SER A 305 -13.97 -6.18 5.10
CA SER A 305 -12.92 -6.25 4.09
C SER A 305 -13.40 -6.76 2.73
N TRP A 306 -12.91 -6.11 1.68
CA TRP A 306 -13.11 -6.50 0.29
C TRP A 306 -11.98 -5.97 -0.60
N GLU A 307 -11.83 -6.56 -1.77
CA GLU A 307 -10.77 -6.22 -2.74
C GLU A 307 -11.36 -6.05 -4.14
N LEU A 308 -10.79 -5.14 -4.92
CA LEU A 308 -11.11 -4.90 -6.33
C LEU A 308 -9.96 -5.37 -7.20
N TRP A 309 -10.32 -6.10 -8.24
CA TRP A 309 -9.42 -6.78 -9.15
C TRP A 309 -9.80 -6.49 -10.60
N HIS A 310 -8.79 -6.48 -11.45
CA HIS A 310 -8.96 -6.65 -12.89
C HIS A 310 -8.18 -7.91 -13.31
N GLN A 311 -8.91 -9.01 -13.53
CA GLN A 311 -8.31 -10.33 -13.70
C GLN A 311 -7.36 -10.64 -12.53
N SER A 312 -6.10 -11.01 -12.80
CA SER A 312 -5.08 -11.28 -11.80
C SER A 312 -4.43 -10.02 -11.20
N THR A 313 -4.81 -8.81 -11.65
CA THR A 313 -4.20 -7.56 -11.18
C THR A 313 -4.99 -7.00 -10.00
N PRO A 314 -4.41 -6.94 -8.79
CA PRO A 314 -5.03 -6.31 -7.63
C PRO A 314 -5.01 -4.79 -7.78
N LEU A 315 -6.16 -4.13 -7.63
CA LEU A 315 -6.28 -2.68 -7.86
C LEU A 315 -6.49 -1.88 -6.56
N LEU A 316 -7.30 -2.40 -5.64
CA LEU A 316 -7.64 -1.73 -4.38
C LEU A 316 -8.07 -2.76 -3.34
N ARG A 317 -7.62 -2.63 -2.10
CA ARG A 317 -8.15 -3.35 -0.94
C ARG A 317 -8.77 -2.34 0.02
N MET A 318 -9.96 -2.66 0.49
CA MET A 318 -10.59 -2.00 1.63
C MET A 318 -10.55 -2.93 2.83
N ASP A 319 -10.13 -2.37 3.96
CA ASP A 319 -10.13 -3.07 5.24
C ASP A 319 -10.66 -2.12 6.31
N ASN A 320 -11.85 -2.42 6.83
CA ASN A 320 -12.53 -1.61 7.84
C ASN A 320 -12.64 -0.12 7.45
N GLY A 321 -12.95 0.15 6.17
CA GLY A 321 -13.10 1.49 5.63
C GLY A 321 -11.78 2.22 5.31
N LEU A 322 -10.63 1.56 5.46
CA LEU A 322 -9.32 2.09 5.09
C LEU A 322 -8.87 1.50 3.75
N PRO A 323 -8.62 2.34 2.73
CA PRO A 323 -8.14 1.89 1.44
C PRO A 323 -6.62 1.75 1.44
N GLN A 324 -6.16 0.69 0.81
CA GLN A 324 -4.74 0.40 0.58
C GLN A 324 -4.59 -0.35 -0.75
N LEU A 325 -3.39 -0.32 -1.33
CA LEU A 325 -3.05 -1.31 -2.33
C LEU A 325 -3.21 -2.71 -1.71
N PRO A 326 -3.79 -3.69 -2.42
CA PRO A 326 -3.77 -5.05 -1.95
C PRO A 326 -2.31 -5.45 -1.75
N ARG A 327 -1.93 -5.60 -0.48
CA ARG A 327 -0.63 -6.16 -0.17
C ARG A 327 -0.68 -7.60 -0.63
N GLU A 328 0.38 -8.04 -1.30
CA GLU A 328 0.59 -9.47 -1.48
C GLU A 328 0.40 -10.12 -0.10
N ARG A 329 -0.48 -11.12 -0.04
CA ARG A 329 -0.35 -12.15 0.98
C ARG A 329 1.13 -12.50 0.95
N LEU A 330 1.83 -12.38 2.09
CA LEU A 330 3.25 -12.70 2.25
C LEU A 330 3.74 -13.55 1.09
N ASP A 331 4.50 -12.98 0.16
CA ASP A 331 4.83 -13.70 -1.06
C ASP A 331 5.72 -14.92 -0.75
N GLU A 332 5.76 -15.89 -1.67
CA GLU A 332 6.52 -17.13 -1.47
C GLU A 332 8.02 -16.85 -1.25
N ASP A 333 8.55 -15.76 -1.80
CA ASP A 333 9.95 -15.37 -1.66
C ASP A 333 10.22 -14.81 -0.25
N GLU A 334 9.36 -13.95 0.30
CA GLU A 334 9.44 -13.43 1.67
C GLU A 334 9.24 -14.54 2.70
N PHE A 335 8.32 -15.47 2.42
CA PHE A 335 8.15 -16.68 3.22
C PHE A 335 9.44 -17.52 3.21
N SER A 336 9.94 -17.85 2.02
CA SER A 336 11.14 -18.67 1.85
C SER A 336 12.37 -18.02 2.48
N HIS A 337 12.48 -16.69 2.37
CA HIS A 337 13.53 -15.91 3.01
C HIS A 337 13.52 -16.06 4.54
N THR A 338 12.32 -16.05 5.14
CA THR A 338 12.18 -16.24 6.59
C THR A 338 12.55 -17.66 6.98
N VAL A 339 12.14 -18.67 6.19
CA VAL A 339 12.55 -20.07 6.41
C VAL A 339 14.07 -20.22 6.35
N ASP A 340 14.74 -19.61 5.36
CA ASP A 340 16.20 -19.67 5.21
C ASP A 340 16.95 -19.02 6.39
N LEU A 341 16.36 -17.99 7.01
CA LEU A 341 16.94 -17.32 8.18
C LEU A 341 16.75 -18.15 9.46
N VAL A 342 15.55 -18.69 9.68
CA VAL A 342 15.24 -19.45 10.91
C VAL A 342 15.80 -20.88 10.85
N PHE A 343 15.79 -21.50 9.66
CA PHE A 343 16.21 -22.87 9.41
C PHE A 343 17.25 -22.95 8.26
N PRO A 344 18.52 -22.56 8.48
CA PRO A 344 19.54 -22.56 7.43
C PRO A 344 19.82 -23.92 6.78
N GLU A 345 19.45 -25.02 7.44
CA GLU A 345 19.58 -26.38 6.94
C GLU A 345 18.36 -26.85 6.13
N ALA A 346 17.25 -26.09 6.12
CA ALA A 346 16.09 -26.41 5.32
C ALA A 346 16.40 -26.21 3.83
N SER A 347 15.99 -27.18 3.01
CA SER A 347 16.10 -27.03 1.55
C SER A 347 15.02 -26.10 0.99
N ALA A 348 15.24 -25.51 -0.19
CA ALA A 348 14.20 -24.75 -0.89
C ALA A 348 12.90 -25.55 -1.12
N ARG A 349 13.01 -26.88 -1.28
CA ARG A 349 11.84 -27.78 -1.36
C ARG A 349 11.05 -27.81 -0.05
N ASN A 350 11.74 -27.77 1.09
CA ASN A 350 11.09 -27.75 2.40
C ASN A 350 10.37 -26.42 2.62
N ALA A 351 11.01 -25.29 2.26
CA ALA A 351 10.38 -23.97 2.33
C ALA A 351 9.09 -23.92 1.52
N ARG A 352 9.13 -24.39 0.27
CA ARG A 352 7.93 -24.51 -0.60
C ARG A 352 6.82 -25.36 0.01
N GLN A 353 7.17 -26.46 0.68
CA GLN A 353 6.16 -27.31 1.32
C GLN A 353 5.48 -26.63 2.51
N LEU A 354 6.25 -25.92 3.33
CA LEU A 354 5.70 -25.13 4.44
C LEU A 354 4.81 -23.99 3.90
N TRP A 355 5.21 -23.38 2.78
CA TRP A 355 4.39 -22.40 2.07
C TRP A 355 3.06 -22.98 1.57
N GLU A 356 3.09 -24.14 0.91
CA GLU A 356 1.88 -24.86 0.45
C GLU A 356 0.94 -25.17 1.63
N MET A 357 1.48 -25.53 2.80
CA MET A 357 0.69 -25.71 4.02
C MET A 357 0.06 -24.39 4.50
N ALA A 358 0.83 -23.30 4.55
CA ALA A 358 0.34 -21.98 4.96
C ALA A 358 -0.79 -21.49 4.04
N VAL A 359 -0.63 -21.63 2.72
CA VAL A 359 -1.64 -21.28 1.71
C VAL A 359 -2.89 -22.15 1.86
N ALA A 360 -2.73 -23.46 2.13
CA ALA A 360 -3.86 -24.34 2.37
C ALA A 360 -4.65 -23.96 3.63
N CYS A 361 -3.96 -23.50 4.69
CA CYS A 361 -4.58 -22.96 5.89
C CYS A 361 -5.30 -21.62 5.61
N ALA A 362 -4.71 -20.73 4.80
CA ALA A 362 -5.29 -19.44 4.43
C ALA A 362 -6.59 -19.52 3.63
N ARG A 363 -6.93 -20.69 3.09
CA ARG A 363 -8.20 -20.94 2.39
C ARG A 363 -9.32 -21.42 3.32
N GLN A 364 -9.03 -21.64 4.60
CA GLN A 364 -10.00 -22.11 5.58
C GLN A 364 -10.78 -20.94 6.17
N SER A 365 -12.02 -21.19 6.60
CA SER A 365 -12.91 -20.16 7.16
C SER A 365 -12.61 -19.79 8.63
N HIS A 366 -11.60 -20.41 9.23
CA HIS A 366 -11.20 -20.17 10.61
C HIS A 366 -9.70 -19.94 10.71
N GLY A 367 -9.28 -19.12 11.67
CA GLY A 367 -7.86 -18.87 11.90
C GLY A 367 -7.10 -20.14 12.30
N THR A 368 -5.87 -20.29 11.83
CA THR A 368 -5.01 -21.46 12.06
C THR A 368 -3.63 -21.01 12.53
N MET A 369 -2.93 -21.87 13.28
CA MET A 369 -1.55 -21.65 13.66
C MET A 369 -0.72 -22.90 13.34
N LEU A 370 0.39 -22.71 12.61
CA LEU A 370 1.41 -23.74 12.42
C LEU A 370 2.67 -23.33 13.17
N VAL A 371 3.23 -24.22 13.98
CA VAL A 371 4.49 -24.02 14.70
C VAL A 371 5.53 -24.90 14.06
N VAL A 372 6.46 -24.30 13.33
CA VAL A 372 7.59 -24.99 12.73
C VAL A 372 8.72 -25.01 13.77
N HIS A 373 8.97 -26.17 14.38
CA HIS A 373 9.96 -26.33 15.44
C HIS A 373 11.13 -27.19 14.95
N PRO A 374 12.40 -26.76 15.16
CA PRO A 374 13.57 -27.50 14.65
C PRO A 374 13.66 -28.91 15.22
N ASP A 375 13.21 -29.11 16.45
CA ASP A 375 13.06 -30.43 17.10
C ASP A 375 11.58 -30.69 17.45
N ALA A 376 10.73 -30.82 16.43
CA ALA A 376 9.29 -30.98 16.61
C ALA A 376 8.91 -32.28 17.36
N ALA A 377 9.77 -33.29 17.34
CA ALA A 377 9.54 -34.54 18.06
C ALA A 377 9.70 -34.35 19.57
N ALA A 378 10.85 -33.85 20.02
CA ALA A 378 11.07 -33.59 21.44
C ALA A 378 10.08 -32.56 21.99
N GLU A 379 9.71 -31.57 21.17
CA GLU A 379 8.74 -30.55 21.58
C GLU A 379 7.32 -31.10 21.72
N SER A 380 6.92 -32.02 20.84
CA SER A 380 5.65 -32.74 20.99
C SER A 380 5.61 -33.51 22.32
N ASP A 381 6.69 -34.17 22.69
CA ASP A 381 6.78 -34.93 23.95
C ASP A 381 6.75 -34.02 25.17
N ARG A 382 7.45 -32.88 25.13
CA ARG A 382 7.49 -31.89 26.22
C ARG A 382 6.10 -31.31 26.51
N LEU A 383 5.31 -31.06 25.47
CA LEU A 383 3.99 -30.43 25.57
C LEU A 383 2.89 -31.41 26.01
N LEU A 384 3.15 -32.71 26.09
CA LEU A 384 2.17 -33.66 26.63
C LEU A 384 1.80 -33.32 28.08
N PRO A 385 0.51 -33.48 28.47
CA PRO A 385 -0.60 -34.02 27.69
C PRO A 385 -1.42 -32.94 26.93
N GLN A 386 -0.91 -31.71 26.77
CA GLN A 386 -1.64 -30.56 26.19
C GLN A 386 -1.61 -30.54 24.65
N VAL A 387 -1.45 -31.70 24.04
CA VAL A 387 -1.32 -31.89 22.60
C VAL A 387 -1.75 -33.31 22.22
N HIS A 388 -2.21 -33.51 20.99
CA HIS A 388 -2.37 -34.83 20.39
C HIS A 388 -1.15 -35.15 19.52
N ALA A 389 -0.17 -35.84 20.11
CA ALA A 389 0.97 -36.36 19.36
C ALA A 389 0.50 -37.39 18.32
N ILE A 390 1.02 -37.28 17.10
CA ILE A 390 0.74 -38.22 16.01
C ILE A 390 2.03 -38.87 15.52
N THR A 391 1.91 -39.99 14.81
CA THR A 391 3.05 -40.52 14.05
C THR A 391 3.44 -39.49 12.97
N PRO A 392 4.72 -39.05 12.89
CA PRO A 392 5.12 -37.96 12.00
C PRO A 392 4.75 -38.20 10.54
N ALA A 393 3.88 -37.35 9.99
CA ALA A 393 3.32 -37.53 8.66
C ALA A 393 3.24 -36.21 7.88
N ARG A 394 3.34 -36.29 6.56
CA ARG A 394 3.08 -35.15 5.66
C ARG A 394 1.58 -35.06 5.42
N LEU A 395 0.94 -34.03 5.96
CA LEU A 395 -0.50 -33.83 5.80
C LEU A 395 -0.75 -32.86 4.64
N THR A 396 -1.65 -33.23 3.72
CA THR A 396 -2.02 -32.38 2.58
C THR A 396 -3.53 -32.42 2.34
N GLY A 397 -4.04 -31.42 1.61
CA GLY A 397 -5.44 -31.34 1.21
C GLY A 397 -6.41 -31.52 2.38
N ARG A 398 -7.38 -32.43 2.21
CA ARG A 398 -8.45 -32.68 3.20
C ARG A 398 -7.93 -33.10 4.57
N VAL A 399 -6.80 -33.80 4.64
CA VAL A 399 -6.25 -34.29 5.92
C VAL A 399 -5.65 -33.14 6.72
N LEU A 400 -4.96 -32.20 6.06
CA LEU A 400 -4.46 -30.99 6.70
C LEU A 400 -5.62 -30.14 7.22
N THR A 401 -6.68 -29.96 6.41
CA THR A 401 -7.90 -29.24 6.82
C THR A 401 -8.55 -29.84 8.07
N ALA A 402 -8.63 -31.17 8.14
CA ALA A 402 -9.17 -31.85 9.33
C ALA A 402 -8.25 -31.70 10.56
N ALA A 403 -6.93 -31.70 10.37
CA ALA A 403 -5.96 -31.50 11.45
C ALA A 403 -6.01 -30.07 12.01
N THR A 404 -6.35 -29.08 11.19
CA THR A 404 -6.40 -27.66 11.57
C THR A 404 -7.79 -27.20 12.03
N SER A 405 -8.82 -28.06 11.98
CA SER A 405 -10.18 -27.72 12.40
C SER A 405 -10.41 -27.75 13.91
N ILE A 406 -9.44 -28.23 14.68
CA ILE A 406 -9.47 -28.21 16.14
C ILE A 406 -8.74 -26.98 16.68
N ASP A 407 -9.14 -26.52 17.86
CA ASP A 407 -8.47 -25.40 18.53
C ASP A 407 -7.02 -25.75 18.90
N GLY A 408 -6.15 -24.75 18.82
CA GLY A 408 -4.72 -24.88 19.08
C GLY A 408 -3.87 -24.74 17.81
N ALA A 409 -2.61 -25.12 17.90
CA ALA A 409 -1.67 -25.10 16.79
C ALA A 409 -1.38 -26.50 16.25
N VAL A 410 -0.79 -26.56 15.05
CA VAL A 410 -0.21 -27.78 14.49
C VAL A 410 1.30 -27.68 14.59
N LEU A 411 1.94 -28.67 15.22
CA LEU A 411 3.39 -28.72 15.37
C LEU A 411 4.00 -29.43 14.16
N VAL A 412 4.89 -28.73 13.47
CA VAL A 412 5.50 -29.14 12.20
C VAL A 412 7.02 -29.08 12.34
N SER A 413 7.74 -29.98 11.71
CA SER A 413 9.20 -29.89 11.56
C SER A 413 9.59 -29.13 10.28
N PRO A 414 10.84 -28.63 10.16
CA PRO A 414 11.24 -27.86 8.98
C PRO A 414 11.14 -28.62 7.67
N ASP A 415 11.10 -29.96 7.66
CA ASP A 415 10.90 -30.77 6.45
C ASP A 415 9.42 -30.90 6.04
N GLY A 416 8.49 -30.30 6.78
CA GLY A 416 7.06 -30.29 6.49
C GLY A 416 6.29 -31.50 7.03
N ARG A 417 6.83 -32.25 8.01
CA ARG A 417 6.08 -33.29 8.71
C ARG A 417 5.35 -32.73 9.92
N VAL A 418 4.10 -33.12 10.10
CA VAL A 418 3.31 -32.82 11.30
C VAL A 418 3.62 -33.87 12.37
N HIS A 419 3.99 -33.39 13.56
CA HIS A 419 4.27 -34.23 14.73
C HIS A 419 3.11 -34.22 15.72
N ALA A 420 2.32 -33.14 15.75
CA ALA A 420 1.26 -33.00 16.73
C ALA A 420 0.17 -32.03 16.27
N VAL A 421 -1.06 -32.21 16.77
CA VAL A 421 -2.23 -31.35 16.47
C VAL A 421 -2.92 -30.92 17.76
N GLY A 422 -3.62 -29.78 17.71
CA GLY A 422 -4.29 -29.22 18.89
C GLY A 422 -3.32 -28.79 19.98
N VAL A 423 -2.16 -28.28 19.58
CA VAL A 423 -1.06 -27.87 20.46
C VAL A 423 -1.47 -26.61 21.20
N ILE A 424 -1.46 -26.66 22.53
CA ILE A 424 -1.58 -25.47 23.37
C ILE A 424 -0.18 -24.99 23.71
N LEU A 425 0.20 -23.84 23.17
CA LEU A 425 1.51 -23.25 23.44
C LEU A 425 1.57 -22.70 24.86
N ASP A 426 2.63 -23.05 25.57
CA ASP A 426 3.01 -22.44 26.82
C ASP A 426 3.86 -21.17 26.59
N GLY A 427 4.06 -20.39 27.65
CA GLY A 427 4.86 -19.16 27.57
C GLY A 427 4.56 -18.21 28.71
N VAL A 428 5.55 -17.38 29.05
CA VAL A 428 5.44 -16.39 30.12
C VAL A 428 5.07 -15.03 29.51
N ALA A 429 4.32 -14.22 30.24
CA ALA A 429 4.08 -12.84 29.82
C ALA A 429 5.38 -12.04 29.88
N THR A 430 5.89 -11.63 28.71
CA THR A 430 7.18 -10.94 28.54
C THR A 430 7.04 -9.42 28.33
N GLY A 431 5.81 -8.88 28.38
CA GLY A 431 5.55 -7.47 28.06
C GLY A 431 5.61 -7.13 26.56
N THR A 432 5.99 -8.08 25.70
CA THR A 432 6.04 -7.93 24.23
C THR A 432 4.73 -8.29 23.53
N GLY A 433 3.64 -8.47 24.30
CA GLY A 433 2.32 -8.75 23.76
C GLY A 433 1.70 -7.51 23.11
N ASP A 434 0.82 -7.74 22.15
CA ASP A 434 0.09 -6.70 21.42
C ASP A 434 -1.41 -6.85 21.70
N SER A 435 -1.99 -5.90 22.44
CA SER A 435 -3.42 -5.92 22.79
C SER A 435 -4.35 -5.70 21.59
N GLY A 436 -3.84 -5.18 20.48
CA GLY A 436 -4.58 -5.07 19.22
C GLY A 436 -4.64 -6.37 18.42
N ARG A 437 -3.91 -7.42 18.85
CA ARG A 437 -3.84 -8.72 18.17
C ARG A 437 -4.51 -9.84 18.98
N GLY A 438 -4.97 -10.87 18.27
CA GLY A 438 -5.69 -11.99 18.87
C GLY A 438 -4.84 -12.91 19.76
N ALA A 439 -5.51 -13.84 20.46
CA ALA A 439 -4.88 -14.78 21.39
C ALA A 439 -3.78 -15.63 20.72
N ARG A 440 -4.01 -16.13 19.50
CA ARG A 440 -3.03 -16.91 18.72
C ARG A 440 -1.69 -16.16 18.59
N TYR A 441 -1.75 -14.90 18.16
CA TYR A 441 -0.56 -14.06 17.99
C TYR A 441 0.18 -13.84 19.30
N ASN A 442 -0.55 -13.52 20.36
CA ASN A 442 0.04 -13.29 21.68
C ASN A 442 0.64 -14.56 22.31
N SER A 443 0.00 -15.73 22.13
CA SER A 443 0.55 -17.02 22.59
C SER A 443 1.83 -17.37 21.85
N ALA A 444 1.86 -17.16 20.52
CA ALA A 444 3.06 -17.40 19.71
C ALA A 444 4.26 -16.54 20.15
N ILE A 445 4.04 -15.25 20.44
CA ILE A 445 5.10 -14.36 20.95
C ILE A 445 5.68 -14.89 22.27
N ARG A 446 4.82 -15.27 23.22
CA ARG A 446 5.26 -15.76 24.54
C ARG A 446 6.02 -17.09 24.42
N TYR A 447 5.55 -17.95 23.53
CA TYR A 447 6.19 -19.24 23.24
C TYR A 447 7.58 -19.06 22.64
N LEU A 448 7.70 -18.22 21.59
CA LEU A 448 8.96 -17.92 20.91
C LEU A 448 10.01 -17.24 21.82
N ALA A 449 9.56 -16.48 22.81
CA ALA A 449 10.44 -15.89 23.82
C ALA A 449 10.99 -16.90 24.84
N GLY A 450 10.39 -18.09 24.93
CA GLY A 450 10.73 -19.15 25.89
C GLY A 450 11.14 -20.45 25.20
N ALA A 451 10.38 -21.51 25.44
CA ALA A 451 10.68 -22.86 24.97
C ALA A 451 10.68 -23.00 23.43
N GLY A 452 9.96 -22.11 22.73
CA GLY A 452 9.93 -22.06 21.27
C GLY A 452 11.09 -21.29 20.62
N ARG A 453 12.16 -20.97 21.35
CA ARG A 453 13.29 -20.23 20.77
C ARG A 453 13.90 -21.02 19.60
N GLY A 454 14.02 -20.35 18.45
CA GLY A 454 14.51 -20.98 17.21
C GLY A 454 13.40 -21.66 16.37
N ALA A 455 12.15 -21.62 16.82
CA ALA A 455 11.00 -21.97 16.01
C ALA A 455 10.51 -20.79 15.16
N MET A 456 9.67 -21.10 14.18
CA MET A 456 8.90 -20.14 13.40
C MET A 456 7.42 -20.45 13.60
N VAL A 457 6.58 -19.45 13.81
CA VAL A 457 5.14 -19.60 13.90
C VAL A 457 4.46 -18.91 12.73
N ILE A 458 3.66 -19.66 11.99
CA ILE A 458 2.83 -19.19 10.88
C ILE A 458 1.42 -19.02 11.45
N ILE A 459 0.91 -17.80 11.44
CA ILE A 459 -0.42 -17.47 11.93
C ILE A 459 -1.26 -17.10 10.74
N VAL A 460 -2.34 -17.83 10.54
CA VAL A 460 -3.35 -17.55 9.53
C VAL A 460 -4.57 -16.98 10.24
N SER A 461 -4.97 -15.76 9.89
CA SER A 461 -6.21 -15.15 10.39
C SER A 461 -7.43 -15.61 9.60
N GLU A 462 -8.62 -15.35 10.15
CA GLU A 462 -9.90 -15.73 9.55
C GLU A 462 -10.18 -15.07 8.20
N ASP A 463 -9.53 -13.92 7.93
CA ASP A 463 -9.56 -13.21 6.65
C ASP A 463 -8.49 -13.73 5.65
N GLY A 464 -7.83 -14.85 5.96
CA GLY A 464 -6.84 -15.49 5.09
C GLY A 464 -5.47 -14.81 5.05
N LYS A 465 -5.22 -13.80 5.90
CA LYS A 465 -3.90 -13.17 6.01
C LYS A 465 -2.92 -14.10 6.75
N ILE A 466 -1.70 -14.20 6.22
CA ILE A 466 -0.60 -14.96 6.80
C ILE A 466 0.34 -13.97 7.50
N ASP A 467 0.57 -14.17 8.79
CA ASP A 467 1.55 -13.47 9.61
C ASP A 467 2.66 -14.47 10.01
N LEU A 468 3.93 -14.09 9.85
CA LEU A 468 5.08 -14.86 10.34
C LEU A 468 5.64 -14.28 11.63
N LEU A 469 5.99 -15.18 12.55
CA LEU A 469 6.79 -14.88 13.74
C LEU A 469 8.00 -15.82 13.79
N PRO A 470 9.20 -15.36 14.19
CA PRO A 470 9.54 -13.97 14.51
C PRO A 470 9.44 -13.06 13.28
N LYS A 471 9.15 -11.77 13.49
CA LYS A 471 9.20 -10.76 12.43
C LYS A 471 10.65 -10.40 12.13
N LEU A 472 11.26 -11.09 11.18
CA LEU A 472 12.64 -10.84 10.77
C LEU A 472 12.72 -9.67 9.79
N LYS A 473 13.82 -8.92 9.85
CA LYS A 473 14.13 -7.88 8.86
C LYS A 473 14.72 -8.52 7.60
N ARG A 474 14.52 -7.89 6.44
CA ARG A 474 15.09 -8.37 5.17
C ARG A 474 16.62 -8.28 5.21
N ARG A 475 17.33 -9.14 4.49
CA ARG A 475 18.79 -8.95 4.36
C ARG A 475 19.12 -7.67 3.57
N MET A 476 20.21 -6.99 3.93
CA MET A 476 20.71 -5.79 3.26
C MET A 476 22.17 -5.97 2.84
N ARG A 477 22.70 -5.10 1.97
CA ARG A 477 24.16 -5.00 1.75
C ARG A 477 24.77 -4.04 2.76
N ARG A 478 25.94 -4.35 3.32
CA ARG A 478 26.63 -3.42 4.24
C ARG A 478 26.92 -2.07 3.59
N GLU A 479 27.26 -2.08 2.30
CA GLU A 479 27.50 -0.86 1.53
C GLU A 479 26.28 0.07 1.49
N THR A 480 25.06 -0.47 1.40
CA THR A 480 23.82 0.32 1.41
C THR A 480 23.64 1.02 2.76
N VAL A 481 23.90 0.30 3.86
CA VAL A 481 23.84 0.86 5.22
C VAL A 481 24.86 1.98 5.37
N GLN A 482 26.12 1.73 5.00
CA GLN A 482 27.19 2.72 5.13
C GLN A 482 26.88 3.99 4.32
N ARG A 483 26.41 3.85 3.07
CA ARG A 483 26.09 5.00 2.20
C ARG A 483 24.99 5.89 2.78
N ALA A 484 24.01 5.30 3.47
CA ALA A 484 22.95 6.07 4.14
C ALA A 484 23.50 6.87 5.33
N VAL A 485 24.38 6.26 6.14
CA VAL A 485 25.05 6.92 7.26
C VAL A 485 25.95 8.06 6.76
N ASP A 486 26.82 7.79 5.78
CA ASP A 486 27.72 8.80 5.19
C ASP A 486 26.94 10.00 4.65
N ARG A 487 25.79 9.74 4.01
CA ARG A 487 24.90 10.78 3.50
C ARG A 487 24.31 11.61 4.63
N LEU A 488 23.88 11.00 5.74
CA LEU A 488 23.38 11.74 6.90
C LEU A 488 24.46 12.64 7.49
N VAL A 489 25.66 12.10 7.70
CA VAL A 489 26.81 12.84 8.24
C VAL A 489 27.17 14.01 7.32
N ALA A 490 27.22 13.80 6.00
CA ALA A 490 27.47 14.88 5.06
C ALA A 490 26.41 16.00 5.15
N ARG A 491 25.13 15.64 5.35
CA ARG A 491 24.02 16.61 5.47
C ARG A 491 23.87 17.22 6.85
N SER A 492 24.61 16.75 7.85
CA SER A 492 24.69 17.41 9.15
C SER A 492 25.78 18.46 9.22
N ALA A 493 26.54 18.71 8.16
CA ALA A 493 27.55 19.78 8.11
C ALA A 493 26.93 21.19 8.23
N GLU A 494 27.74 22.17 8.64
CA GLU A 494 27.31 23.58 8.68
C GLU A 494 27.05 24.11 7.26
N GLY A 495 26.00 24.93 7.12
CA GLY A 495 25.59 25.47 5.82
C GLY A 495 24.70 24.54 4.98
N GLU A 496 24.50 23.29 5.40
CA GLU A 496 23.54 22.39 4.77
C GLU A 496 22.10 22.76 5.17
N GLU A 497 21.15 22.55 4.24
CA GLU A 497 19.75 22.82 4.51
C GLU A 497 19.13 21.74 5.40
N LEU A 498 18.35 22.19 6.40
CA LEU A 498 17.65 21.32 7.34
C LEU A 498 16.79 20.24 6.66
N GLU A 499 16.14 20.56 5.54
CA GLU A 499 15.35 19.58 4.80
C GLU A 499 16.19 18.45 4.18
N ALA A 500 17.42 18.76 3.74
CA ALA A 500 18.31 17.75 3.19
C ALA A 500 18.77 16.79 4.28
N PHE A 501 19.02 17.32 5.48
CA PHE A 501 19.27 16.53 6.68
C PHE A 501 18.07 15.66 7.05
N ASP A 502 16.86 16.24 7.14
CA ASP A 502 15.64 15.52 7.52
C ASP A 502 15.36 14.32 6.62
N ARG A 503 15.62 14.47 5.31
CA ARG A 503 15.51 13.36 4.35
C ARG A 503 16.55 12.27 4.60
N ALA A 504 17.81 12.65 4.77
CA ALA A 504 18.87 11.70 5.05
C ALA A 504 18.60 10.97 6.38
N ASN A 505 18.06 11.69 7.37
CA ASN A 505 17.71 11.14 8.66
C ASN A 505 16.56 10.14 8.56
N ARG A 506 15.49 10.43 7.80
CA ARG A 506 14.41 9.46 7.52
C ARG A 506 14.93 8.19 6.87
N ALA A 507 15.85 8.31 5.92
CA ALA A 507 16.47 7.14 5.28
C ALA A 507 17.27 6.29 6.28
N VAL A 508 17.97 6.92 7.24
CA VAL A 508 18.67 6.22 8.32
C VAL A 508 17.70 5.58 9.31
N VAL A 509 16.63 6.27 9.71
CA VAL A 509 15.58 5.72 10.61
C VAL A 509 15.02 4.41 10.06
N ALA A 510 14.79 4.33 8.74
CA ALA A 510 14.29 3.11 8.10
C ALA A 510 15.24 1.90 8.20
N ILE A 511 16.52 2.12 8.51
CA ILE A 511 17.57 1.10 8.55
C ILE A 511 18.30 1.02 9.91
N GLU A 512 17.79 1.65 10.97
CA GLU A 512 18.44 1.69 12.28
C GLU A 512 18.76 0.30 12.83
N PHE A 513 17.93 -0.70 12.51
CA PHE A 513 18.16 -2.11 12.87
C PHE A 513 19.53 -2.65 12.41
N TYR A 514 20.07 -2.18 11.28
CA TYR A 514 21.30 -2.72 10.69
C TYR A 514 22.57 -1.98 11.13
N LEU A 515 22.45 -0.94 11.96
CA LEU A 515 23.57 -0.12 12.37
C LEU A 515 24.43 -0.85 13.40
N ASN A 516 25.73 -0.87 13.17
CA ASN A 516 26.70 -1.27 14.19
C ASN A 516 26.99 -0.10 15.14
N GLN A 517 27.78 -0.34 16.19
CA GLN A 517 28.08 0.67 17.21
C GLN A 517 28.71 1.94 16.62
N GLU A 518 29.69 1.79 15.74
CA GLU A 518 30.38 2.94 15.11
C GLU A 518 29.40 3.79 14.28
N GLN A 519 28.52 3.15 13.53
CA GLN A 519 27.50 3.81 12.74
C GLN A 519 26.45 4.50 13.62
N CYS A 520 26.02 3.87 14.72
CA CYS A 520 25.15 4.51 15.72
C CYS A 520 25.79 5.78 16.27
N ASP A 521 27.08 5.73 16.63
CA ASP A 521 27.82 6.88 17.14
C ASP A 521 27.89 8.01 16.11
N GLN A 522 28.14 7.69 14.83
CA GLN A 522 28.13 8.66 13.72
C GLN A 522 26.75 9.31 13.53
N VAL A 523 25.68 8.51 13.57
CA VAL A 523 24.30 8.99 13.42
C VAL A 523 23.90 9.90 14.59
N ASN A 524 24.22 9.50 15.82
CA ASN A 524 23.95 10.29 17.01
C ASN A 524 24.71 11.63 16.98
N ALA A 525 26.01 11.62 16.63
CA ALA A 525 26.81 12.83 16.48
C ALA A 525 26.25 13.76 15.40
N ALA A 526 25.80 13.22 14.27
CA ALA A 526 25.17 14.00 13.19
C ALA A 526 23.85 14.64 13.64
N ARG A 527 23.02 13.93 14.40
CA ARG A 527 21.77 14.43 14.98
C ARG A 527 22.01 15.53 16.02
N ASP A 528 22.99 15.32 16.90
CA ASP A 528 23.37 16.29 17.93
C ASP A 528 23.93 17.58 17.33
N ALA A 529 24.73 17.48 16.26
CA ALA A 529 25.27 18.64 15.55
C ALA A 529 24.16 19.54 14.98
N VAL A 530 23.11 18.95 14.39
CA VAL A 530 21.96 19.71 13.88
C VAL A 530 21.13 20.28 15.04
N GLN A 531 20.88 19.47 16.08
CA GLN A 531 20.14 19.92 17.27
C GLN A 531 20.81 21.13 17.95
N GLY A 532 22.14 21.11 18.09
CA GLY A 532 22.89 22.22 18.68
C GLY A 532 22.77 23.51 17.88
N ARG A 533 22.71 23.41 16.54
CA ARG A 533 22.54 24.57 15.65
C ARG A 533 21.11 25.12 15.67
N GLU A 534 20.09 24.25 15.63
CA GLU A 534 18.68 24.68 15.75
C GLU A 534 18.43 25.40 17.08
N TRP A 535 19.03 24.90 18.18
CA TRP A 535 18.97 25.56 19.48
C TRP A 535 19.57 26.96 19.45
N ALA A 536 20.77 27.11 18.85
CA ALA A 536 21.46 28.39 18.77
C ALA A 536 20.74 29.42 17.88
N ALA A 537 20.07 28.97 16.82
CA ALA A 537 19.41 29.84 15.85
C ALA A 537 17.96 30.21 16.23
N GLU A 538 17.17 29.24 16.71
CA GLU A 538 15.71 29.38 16.83
C GLU A 538 15.18 29.11 18.24
N HIS A 539 16.04 28.73 19.21
CA HIS A 539 15.65 28.28 20.55
C HIS A 539 14.63 27.11 20.53
N LEU A 540 14.51 26.42 19.40
CA LEU A 540 13.72 25.21 19.22
C LEU A 540 14.65 24.01 19.41
N ARG A 541 14.20 23.03 20.19
CA ARG A 541 14.94 21.79 20.41
C ARG A 541 14.17 20.61 19.84
N ARG A 542 14.55 20.16 18.65
CA ARG A 542 14.15 18.84 18.16
C ARG A 542 14.88 17.78 18.99
N GLN A 543 14.15 16.89 19.64
CA GLN A 543 14.75 15.82 20.42
C GLN A 543 14.86 14.57 19.57
N PHE A 544 16.08 14.10 19.35
CA PHE A 544 16.32 12.78 18.80
C PHE A 544 16.52 11.79 19.93
N VAL A 545 15.98 10.59 19.79
CA VAL A 545 16.31 9.47 20.67
C VAL A 545 17.63 8.90 20.17
N PRO A 546 18.67 8.80 21.02
CA PRO A 546 19.93 8.17 20.62
C PRO A 546 19.70 6.73 20.17
N VAL A 547 20.32 6.37 19.05
CA VAL A 547 20.29 5.00 18.54
C VAL A 547 21.44 4.19 19.13
N ALA A 548 21.19 2.91 19.33
CA ALA A 548 22.19 1.91 19.70
C ALA A 548 21.95 0.64 18.86
N PRO A 549 22.97 -0.22 18.70
CA PRO A 549 22.81 -1.47 17.95
C PRO A 549 21.65 -2.31 18.50
N ASP A 550 20.81 -2.82 17.60
CA ASP A 550 19.71 -3.69 17.98
C ASP A 550 20.28 -5.06 18.46
N PRO A 551 19.93 -5.55 19.66
CA PRO A 551 20.44 -6.83 20.16
C PRO A 551 20.06 -8.04 19.30
N ALA A 552 19.02 -7.93 18.46
CA ALA A 552 18.60 -8.98 17.53
C ALA A 552 19.32 -8.92 16.18
N MET A 553 20.18 -7.93 15.96
CA MET A 553 20.97 -7.80 14.74
C MET A 553 22.22 -8.68 14.76
N ASP A 554 22.43 -9.44 13.69
CA ASP A 554 23.64 -10.22 13.45
C ASP A 554 24.01 -10.28 11.95
N ASP A 555 25.11 -10.97 11.64
CA ASP A 555 25.65 -11.07 10.29
C ASP A 555 24.75 -11.83 9.30
N SER A 556 23.78 -12.61 9.77
CA SER A 556 22.82 -13.31 8.91
C SER A 556 21.90 -12.34 8.16
N TYR A 557 21.81 -11.08 8.60
CA TYR A 557 21.06 -10.02 7.93
C TYR A 557 21.82 -9.34 6.78
N PHE A 558 23.02 -9.80 6.41
CA PHE A 558 23.76 -9.27 5.26
C PHE A 558 23.90 -10.27 4.10
N VAL A 559 23.80 -9.78 2.86
CA VAL A 559 23.95 -10.59 1.61
C VAL A 559 25.33 -10.50 0.96
N ASP A 560 26.33 -9.94 1.63
CA ASP A 560 27.66 -9.79 1.05
C ASP A 560 28.24 -11.20 0.79
N ARG A 561 28.50 -11.52 -0.49
CA ARG A 561 28.92 -12.85 -0.95
C ARG A 561 29.96 -13.44 0.00
N ARG A 562 29.75 -14.68 0.47
CA ARG A 562 30.85 -15.56 0.87
C ARG A 562 31.81 -15.65 -0.32
N THR A 563 32.91 -14.90 -0.28
CA THR A 563 34.08 -15.21 -1.08
C THR A 563 34.43 -16.65 -0.78
N GLY A 564 34.42 -17.47 -1.83
CA GLY A 564 34.63 -18.90 -1.71
C GLY A 564 35.90 -19.18 -0.90
N ALA A 565 35.78 -20.14 0.01
CA ALA A 565 36.93 -20.90 0.45
C ALA A 565 37.64 -21.40 -0.80
N SER A 566 38.83 -20.86 -1.05
CA SER A 566 39.83 -21.53 -1.87
C SER A 566 40.20 -22.81 -1.13
N GLU A 567 39.65 -23.93 -1.58
CA GLU A 567 40.28 -25.23 -1.36
C GLU A 567 41.66 -25.17 -2.01
N GLY A 568 42.69 -25.31 -1.18
CA GLY A 568 44.05 -25.68 -1.56
C GLY A 568 44.39 -27.00 -0.89
#